data_AF-A0A5N6EI82-F1
#
_entry.id   AF-A0A5N6EI82-F1
#
_cell.length_a   1.000
_cell.length_b   1.000
_cell.length_c   1.000
_cell.angle_alpha   90.00
_cell.angle_beta   90.00
_cell.angle_gamma   90.00
#
_symmetry.space_group_name_H-M   'P 1'
#
loop_
_entity.id
_entity.type
_entity.pdbx_description
1 polymer ?
#
loop_
_entity_poly.entity_id
_entity_poly.type
_entity_poly.pdbx_seq_one_letter_code
_entity_poly.pdbx_strand_id
1 'polypeptide(L)'
;MGENETRKTNAYPSVEPIKVLNGSDGRPTAIIIITMFACEEEHAMIHTGACICKGVGFTVKGPPEDVFCCYCSDCAIGAGGPCQITASYASSNVTIHDPDALLTCYTITDGTISGRTKEKHFCKRCGCTAFTIPYGLGRQYIVIRPVLIQNGLEIYEPRLECFAKRRPSYFAGCQSAKEYDIMPTNSGSSETTERIDILQEYANRFHRRLRSVPPSRILNEY
;
A
#
# COMPACT_ATOMS: atom_id res chain seq x y z
N MET A 1 -15.47 -34.47 29.74
CA MET A 1 -16.34 -33.33 29.41
C MET A 1 -15.53 -32.05 29.53
N GLY A 2 -15.57 -31.18 28.51
CA GLY A 2 -14.97 -29.84 28.49
C GLY A 2 -13.61 -29.81 27.76
N GLU A 3 -13.55 -30.01 26.44
CA GLU A 3 -13.71 -29.02 25.36
C GLU A 3 -12.40 -28.29 25.00
N ASN A 4 -11.76 -28.82 23.95
CA ASN A 4 -10.64 -28.24 23.22
C ASN A 4 -11.15 -27.06 22.37
N GLU A 5 -10.81 -25.83 22.76
CA GLU A 5 -11.04 -24.65 21.92
C GLU A 5 -10.10 -24.68 20.70
N THR A 6 -10.71 -24.90 19.54
CA THR A 6 -10.05 -25.00 18.24
C THR A 6 -9.61 -23.59 17.81
N ARG A 7 -8.30 -23.35 17.77
CA ARG A 7 -7.70 -22.14 17.18
C ARG A 7 -8.07 -22.07 15.70
N LYS A 8 -9.11 -21.29 15.37
CA LYS A 8 -9.50 -20.99 13.98
C LYS A 8 -8.37 -20.20 13.31
N THR A 9 -7.59 -20.86 12.46
CA THR A 9 -6.67 -20.19 11.54
C THR A 9 -7.51 -19.61 10.41
N ASN A 10 -7.69 -18.28 10.39
CA ASN A 10 -8.26 -17.58 9.24
C ASN A 10 -7.29 -17.71 8.05
N ALA A 11 -7.44 -18.78 7.29
CA ALA A 11 -6.79 -18.98 6.00
C ALA A 11 -7.61 -18.22 4.95
N TYR A 12 -7.07 -17.10 4.46
CA TYR A 12 -7.59 -16.42 3.28
C TYR A 12 -7.18 -17.19 2.00
N PRO A 13 -7.98 -17.12 0.92
CA PRO A 13 -7.74 -17.88 -0.30
C PRO A 13 -6.38 -17.57 -0.92
N SER A 14 -5.78 -18.57 -1.57
CA SER A 14 -4.48 -18.50 -2.24
C SER A 14 -4.50 -17.43 -3.34
N VAL A 15 -3.98 -16.26 -3.02
CA VAL A 15 -3.67 -15.19 -3.97
C VAL A 15 -2.45 -15.55 -4.80
N GLU A 16 -2.51 -15.28 -6.11
CA GLU A 16 -1.35 -15.39 -6.97
C GLU A 16 -0.19 -14.53 -6.44
N PRO A 17 1.05 -15.04 -6.47
CA PRO A 17 2.20 -14.28 -6.01
C PRO A 17 2.45 -13.05 -6.88
N ILE A 18 2.87 -11.95 -6.24
CA ILE A 18 3.30 -10.73 -6.93
C ILE A 18 4.42 -11.09 -7.90
N LYS A 19 4.31 -10.63 -9.15
CA LYS A 19 5.31 -10.86 -10.19
C LYS A 19 6.57 -10.05 -9.88
N VAL A 20 7.62 -10.75 -9.44
CA VAL A 20 8.96 -10.20 -9.22
C VAL A 20 9.92 -10.84 -10.21
N LEU A 21 10.53 -10.02 -11.06
CA LEU A 21 11.51 -10.47 -12.05
C LEU A 21 12.92 -10.26 -11.48
N ASN A 22 13.63 -11.38 -11.26
CA ASN A 22 15.03 -11.41 -10.81
C ASN A 22 15.97 -11.68 -11.99
N GLY A 23 17.19 -11.16 -11.92
CA GLY A 23 18.18 -11.27 -12.98
C GLY A 23 18.98 -12.57 -12.91
N SER A 24 18.48 -13.64 -13.52
CA SER A 24 19.32 -14.74 -14.02
C SER A 24 18.57 -15.50 -15.10
N ASP A 25 18.83 -15.19 -16.37
CA ASP A 25 19.00 -16.12 -17.50
C ASP A 25 19.04 -15.36 -18.84
N GLY A 26 19.93 -15.82 -19.71
CA GLY A 26 20.38 -15.10 -20.90
C GLY A 26 19.48 -15.18 -22.14
N ARG A 27 19.71 -14.19 -23.02
CA ARG A 27 19.41 -14.07 -24.46
C ARG A 27 18.02 -14.51 -24.95
N PRO A 28 17.23 -13.61 -25.59
CA PRO A 28 16.12 -14.05 -26.42
C PRO A 28 16.63 -14.31 -27.86
N THR A 29 16.56 -15.56 -28.31
CA THR A 29 16.32 -15.87 -29.72
C THR A 29 14.90 -16.38 -29.84
N ALA A 30 14.02 -15.61 -30.45
CA ALA A 30 12.72 -16.10 -30.89
C ALA A 30 12.31 -15.44 -32.20
N ILE A 31 12.28 -16.27 -33.24
CA ILE A 31 11.61 -16.06 -34.52
C ILE A 31 10.12 -15.87 -34.23
N ILE A 32 9.54 -14.77 -34.71
CA ILE A 32 8.10 -14.50 -34.59
C ILE A 32 7.44 -14.88 -35.92
N ILE A 33 6.69 -15.98 -35.91
CA ILE A 33 5.68 -16.28 -36.93
C ILE A 33 4.47 -15.41 -36.61
N ILE A 34 4.14 -14.51 -37.53
CA ILE A 34 2.99 -13.61 -37.44
C ILE A 34 1.75 -14.40 -37.83
N THR A 35 0.90 -14.72 -36.86
CA THR A 35 -0.52 -15.01 -37.11
C THR A 35 -1.33 -13.84 -36.57
N MET A 36 -1.96 -13.11 -37.50
CA MET A 36 -2.93 -12.06 -37.25
C MET A 36 -4.07 -12.58 -36.35
N PHE A 37 -4.10 -12.11 -35.11
CA PHE A 37 -5.32 -11.99 -34.34
C PHE A 37 -5.45 -10.51 -33.98
N ALA A 38 -6.36 -9.83 -34.68
CA ALA A 38 -6.83 -8.51 -34.28
C ALA A 38 -7.70 -8.70 -33.02
N CYS A 39 -7.09 -8.61 -31.85
CA CYS A 39 -7.77 -8.19 -30.63
C CYS A 39 -7.37 -6.73 -30.40
N GLU A 40 -8.36 -5.88 -30.21
CA GLU A 40 -8.18 -4.46 -29.92
C GLU A 40 -7.22 -4.28 -28.74
N GLU A 41 -5.97 -3.90 -29.01
CA GLU A 41 -5.07 -3.36 -27.99
C GLU A 41 -5.60 -1.98 -27.61
N GLU A 42 -6.47 -1.94 -26.60
CA GLU A 42 -6.58 -0.79 -25.74
C GLU A 42 -5.15 -0.46 -25.30
N HIS A 43 -4.56 0.62 -25.85
CA HIS A 43 -3.21 1.09 -25.52
C HIS A 43 -3.15 1.34 -24.02
N ALA A 44 -2.86 0.30 -23.26
CA ALA A 44 -2.85 0.35 -21.81
C ALA A 44 -1.74 1.31 -21.43
N MET A 45 -2.10 2.39 -20.74
CA MET A 45 -1.14 3.34 -20.22
C MET A 45 -0.18 2.61 -19.29
N ILE A 46 1.10 2.54 -19.66
CA ILE A 46 2.13 1.89 -18.86
C ILE A 46 3.03 2.97 -18.26
N HIS A 47 3.20 2.91 -16.94
CA HIS A 47 4.16 3.75 -16.24
C HIS A 47 5.23 2.92 -15.56
N THR A 48 6.43 3.45 -15.52
CA THR A 48 7.58 2.84 -14.85
C THR A 48 8.05 3.74 -13.73
N GLY A 49 8.36 3.13 -12.59
CA GLY A 49 8.99 3.80 -11.48
C GLY A 49 10.24 3.06 -11.01
N ALA A 50 11.13 3.79 -10.34
CA ALA A 50 12.38 3.25 -9.81
C ALA A 50 12.79 3.91 -8.50
N CYS A 51 13.49 3.14 -7.66
CA CYS A 51 14.10 3.68 -6.45
C CYS A 51 15.26 4.64 -6.78
N ILE A 52 15.76 5.36 -5.76
CA ILE A 52 16.82 6.37 -5.90
C ILE A 52 18.05 5.83 -6.65
N CYS A 53 18.52 4.63 -6.29
CA CYS A 53 19.68 4.01 -6.92
C CYS A 53 19.36 3.23 -8.21
N LYS A 54 18.10 3.25 -8.65
CA LYS A 54 17.57 2.57 -9.85
C LYS A 54 17.72 1.04 -9.88
N GLY A 55 18.13 0.43 -8.77
CA GLY A 55 18.34 -1.02 -8.68
C GLY A 55 17.07 -1.82 -8.42
N VAL A 56 16.02 -1.17 -7.92
CA VAL A 56 14.67 -1.74 -7.79
C VAL A 56 13.73 -0.85 -8.59
N GLY A 57 13.02 -1.44 -9.54
CA GLY A 57 12.02 -0.79 -10.37
C GLY A 57 10.68 -1.50 -10.32
N PHE A 58 9.68 -0.90 -10.95
CA PHE A 58 8.39 -1.52 -11.19
C PHE A 58 7.72 -0.92 -12.42
N THR A 59 6.81 -1.68 -13.02
CA THR A 59 5.90 -1.24 -14.08
C THR A 59 4.47 -1.39 -13.59
N VAL A 60 3.63 -0.38 -13.85
CA VAL A 60 2.18 -0.44 -13.61
C VAL A 60 1.42 -0.32 -14.92
N LYS A 61 0.32 -1.07 -15.06
CA LYS A 61 -0.57 -1.06 -16.22
C LYS A 61 -1.91 -0.40 -15.84
N GLY A 62 -2.35 0.55 -16.66
CA GLY A 62 -3.63 1.23 -16.49
C GLY A 62 -3.66 2.24 -15.33
N PRO A 63 -4.83 2.84 -15.07
CA PRO A 63 -5.01 3.77 -13.98
C PRO A 63 -4.95 3.05 -12.61
N PRO A 64 -4.57 3.76 -11.54
CA PRO A 64 -4.69 3.25 -10.18
C PRO A 64 -6.17 3.16 -9.79
N GLU A 65 -6.49 2.34 -8.80
CA GLU A 65 -7.84 2.31 -8.24
C GLU A 65 -8.10 3.54 -7.38
N ASP A 66 -7.11 3.91 -6.57
CA ASP A 66 -7.17 5.08 -5.71
C ASP A 66 -5.80 5.75 -5.63
N VAL A 67 -5.82 7.08 -5.52
CA VAL A 67 -4.66 7.89 -5.15
C VAL A 67 -5.02 8.71 -3.92
N PHE A 68 -4.18 8.62 -2.88
CA PHE A 68 -4.48 9.22 -1.58
C PHE A 68 -3.25 9.69 -0.83
N CYS A 69 -3.46 10.74 -0.03
CA CYS A 69 -2.52 11.21 0.99
C CYS A 69 -2.80 10.50 2.32
N CYS A 70 -1.81 9.82 2.89
CA CYS A 70 -1.97 9.17 4.19
C CYS A 70 -1.15 9.87 5.27
N TYR A 71 -1.83 10.40 6.29
CA TYR A 71 -1.25 11.13 7.43
C TYR A 71 -1.00 10.25 8.67
N CYS A 72 -1.14 8.92 8.56
CA CYS A 72 -0.75 8.05 9.68
C CYS A 72 0.76 8.15 9.97
N SER A 73 1.15 7.92 11.22
CA SER A 73 2.55 8.04 11.65
C SER A 73 3.51 7.18 10.81
N ASP A 74 3.13 5.95 10.45
CA ASP A 74 3.98 5.07 9.61
C ASP A 74 4.23 5.62 8.20
N CYS A 75 3.25 6.36 7.66
CA CYS A 75 3.32 6.97 6.34
C CYS A 75 4.11 8.28 6.40
N ALA A 76 3.81 9.15 7.37
CA ALA A 76 4.56 10.38 7.59
C ALA A 76 6.06 10.11 7.83
N ILE A 77 6.38 9.21 8.79
CA ILE A 77 7.76 8.79 9.07
C ILE A 77 8.40 8.12 7.85
N GLY A 78 7.66 7.25 7.17
CA GLY A 78 8.17 6.55 5.98
C GLY A 78 8.48 7.47 4.80
N ALA A 79 7.74 8.58 4.66
CA ALA A 79 7.94 9.58 3.62
C ALA A 79 8.95 10.67 4.01
N GLY A 80 9.25 10.82 5.31
CA GLY A 80 10.01 11.97 5.82
C GLY A 80 9.25 13.30 5.70
N GLY A 81 7.92 13.26 5.69
CA GLY A 81 7.04 14.41 5.47
C GLY A 81 5.72 14.32 6.24
N PRO A 82 4.81 15.29 6.08
CA PRO A 82 3.53 15.31 6.81
C PRO A 82 2.61 14.15 6.42
N CYS A 83 2.75 13.62 5.20
CA CYS A 83 2.03 12.46 4.70
C CYS A 83 2.86 11.67 3.71
N GLN A 84 2.36 10.49 3.33
CA GLN A 84 2.84 9.75 2.16
C GLN A 84 1.75 9.78 1.09
N ILE A 85 2.10 10.24 -0.12
CA ILE A 85 1.24 10.11 -1.30
C ILE A 85 1.42 8.70 -1.87
N THR A 86 0.30 8.02 -2.11
CA THR A 86 0.30 6.64 -2.58
C THR A 86 -0.77 6.38 -3.61
N ALA A 87 -0.50 5.43 -4.51
CA ALA A 87 -1.48 4.91 -5.46
C ALA A 87 -1.69 3.41 -5.22
N SER A 88 -2.95 2.97 -5.15
CA SER A 88 -3.34 1.56 -5.01
C SER A 88 -3.57 0.95 -6.38
N TYR A 89 -3.03 -0.24 -6.59
CA TYR A 89 -3.20 -1.04 -7.80
C TYR A 89 -3.58 -2.47 -7.42
N ALA A 90 -4.42 -3.11 -8.23
CA ALA A 90 -4.50 -4.56 -8.24
C ALA A 90 -3.09 -5.13 -8.50
N SER A 91 -2.68 -6.12 -7.72
CA SER A 91 -1.34 -6.72 -7.82
C SER A 91 -1.05 -7.31 -9.20
N SER A 92 -2.09 -7.75 -9.92
CA SER A 92 -1.99 -8.25 -11.30
C SER A 92 -1.55 -7.17 -12.31
N ASN A 93 -1.77 -5.89 -12.00
CA ASN A 93 -1.39 -4.75 -12.84
C ASN A 93 0.00 -4.20 -12.52
N VAL A 94 0.74 -4.80 -11.58
CA VAL A 94 2.08 -4.35 -11.20
C VAL A 94 3.10 -5.46 -11.39
N THR A 95 4.22 -5.12 -12.02
CA THR A 95 5.38 -5.98 -12.17
C THR A 95 6.58 -5.34 -11.49
N ILE A 96 7.25 -6.08 -10.60
CA ILE A 96 8.44 -5.60 -9.90
C ILE A 96 9.70 -6.07 -10.65
N HIS A 97 10.67 -5.17 -10.81
CA HIS A 97 11.96 -5.42 -11.44
C HIS A 97 13.05 -5.32 -10.37
N ASP A 98 13.70 -6.43 -10.04
CA ASP A 98 14.77 -6.48 -9.03
C ASP A 98 15.95 -7.35 -9.50
N PRO A 99 16.66 -6.95 -10.58
CA PRO A 99 17.71 -7.77 -11.19
C PRO A 99 18.85 -8.10 -10.23
N ASP A 100 19.13 -7.21 -9.28
CA ASP A 100 20.25 -7.30 -8.33
C ASP A 100 19.82 -7.90 -6.96
N ALA A 101 18.58 -8.41 -6.83
CA ALA A 101 18.02 -8.93 -5.58
C ALA A 101 18.17 -7.95 -4.39
N LEU A 102 17.89 -6.67 -4.62
CA LEU A 102 18.00 -5.58 -3.66
C LEU A 102 16.71 -5.31 -2.88
N LEU A 103 15.57 -5.84 -3.33
CA LEU A 103 14.31 -5.72 -2.64
C LEU A 103 14.35 -6.53 -1.34
N THR A 104 13.96 -5.90 -0.24
CA THR A 104 13.76 -6.56 1.05
C THR A 104 12.46 -6.07 1.68
N CYS A 105 12.00 -6.78 2.71
CA CYS A 105 10.70 -6.55 3.34
C CYS A 105 10.85 -6.36 4.85
N TYR A 106 10.13 -5.36 5.38
CA TYR A 106 9.89 -5.20 6.80
C TYR A 106 8.39 -5.27 7.10
N THR A 107 8.01 -6.18 7.99
CA THR A 107 6.61 -6.41 8.37
C THR A 107 6.30 -5.69 9.68
N ILE A 108 5.38 -4.73 9.62
CA ILE A 108 4.84 -4.06 10.80
C ILE A 108 3.68 -4.90 11.32
N THR A 109 3.89 -5.61 12.42
CA THR A 109 2.89 -6.49 13.06
C THR A 109 2.03 -5.77 14.09
N ASP A 110 2.63 -4.85 14.83
CA ASP A 110 2.00 -4.15 15.95
C ASP A 110 2.03 -2.63 15.75
N GLY A 111 1.10 -1.93 16.40
CA GLY A 111 1.10 -0.47 16.44
C GLY A 111 0.55 0.24 15.19
N THR A 112 0.13 -0.49 14.15
CA THR A 112 -0.57 0.13 13.01
C THR A 112 -1.90 0.72 13.47
N ILE A 113 -2.27 1.90 12.95
CA ILE A 113 -3.56 2.53 13.28
C ILE A 113 -4.73 1.67 12.81
N SER A 114 -4.54 0.95 11.69
CA SER A 114 -5.53 0.00 11.20
C SER A 114 -5.63 -1.27 12.04
N GLY A 115 -4.72 -1.52 12.99
CA GLY A 115 -4.66 -2.78 13.75
C GLY A 115 -4.37 -4.02 12.89
N ARG A 116 -3.94 -3.82 11.63
CA ARG A 116 -3.61 -4.88 10.67
C ARG A 116 -2.15 -4.83 10.30
N THR A 117 -1.57 -5.99 10.02
CA THR A 117 -0.21 -6.12 9.55
C THR A 117 0.00 -5.35 8.23
N LYS A 118 1.22 -4.88 8.01
CA LYS A 118 1.61 -4.16 6.79
C LYS A 118 3.03 -4.52 6.40
N GLU A 119 3.24 -4.93 5.16
CA GLU A 119 4.58 -5.21 4.62
C GLU A 119 5.09 -3.97 3.88
N LYS A 120 6.25 -3.45 4.28
CA LYS A 120 6.99 -2.42 3.55
C LYS A 120 8.09 -3.10 2.74
N HIS A 121 8.03 -2.98 1.43
CA HIS A 121 9.03 -3.52 0.51
C HIS A 121 9.92 -2.37 0.02
N PHE A 122 11.23 -2.46 0.30
CA PHE A 122 12.18 -1.36 0.10
C PHE A 122 13.52 -1.86 -0.44
N CYS A 123 14.25 -0.96 -1.08
CA CYS A 123 15.57 -1.26 -1.62
C CYS A 123 16.61 -1.23 -0.49
N LYS A 124 17.27 -2.36 -0.22
CA LYS A 124 18.31 -2.47 0.83
C LYS A 124 19.57 -1.63 0.55
N ARG A 125 19.75 -1.16 -0.70
CA ARG A 125 20.88 -0.31 -1.11
C ARG A 125 20.65 1.18 -0.79
N CYS A 126 19.44 1.71 -1.01
CA CYS A 126 19.15 3.14 -0.85
C CYS A 126 18.07 3.47 0.19
N GLY A 127 17.46 2.47 0.82
CA GLY A 127 16.40 2.66 1.82
C GLY A 127 15.03 3.06 1.26
N CYS A 128 14.95 3.40 -0.03
CA CYS A 128 13.71 3.82 -0.68
C CYS A 128 12.64 2.71 -0.62
N THR A 129 11.47 3.03 -0.05
CA THR A 129 10.31 2.13 -0.05
C THR A 129 9.67 2.11 -1.43
N ALA A 130 9.78 0.99 -2.14
CA ALA A 130 9.23 0.82 -3.48
C ALA A 130 7.71 0.66 -3.43
N PHE A 131 7.23 -0.23 -2.56
CA PHE A 131 5.80 -0.48 -2.41
C PHE A 131 5.43 -1.01 -1.02
N THR A 132 4.12 -1.14 -0.78
CA THR A 132 3.57 -1.66 0.46
C THR A 132 2.42 -2.59 0.17
N ILE A 133 2.31 -3.64 0.98
CA ILE A 133 1.18 -4.56 0.94
C ILE A 133 0.40 -4.40 2.24
N PRO A 134 -0.84 -3.89 2.21
CA PRO A 134 -1.72 -3.91 3.36
C PRO A 134 -2.26 -5.34 3.57
N TYR A 135 -1.97 -5.97 4.71
CA TYR A 135 -2.30 -7.38 4.94
C TYR A 135 -3.81 -7.65 4.96
N GLY A 136 -4.62 -6.64 5.31
CA GLY A 136 -6.08 -6.73 5.32
C GLY A 136 -6.75 -6.96 3.96
N LEU A 137 -6.01 -6.83 2.86
CA LEU A 137 -6.51 -7.03 1.50
C LEU A 137 -5.84 -8.23 0.80
N GLY A 138 -5.25 -9.15 1.59
CA GLY A 138 -4.80 -10.45 1.10
C GLY A 138 -3.85 -10.42 -0.09
N ARG A 139 -2.88 -9.49 -0.14
CA ARG A 139 -1.93 -9.29 -1.27
C ARG A 139 -2.58 -9.07 -2.65
N GLN A 140 -3.90 -8.87 -2.72
CA GLN A 140 -4.61 -8.54 -3.96
C GLN A 140 -4.28 -7.13 -4.45
N TYR A 141 -3.81 -6.28 -3.53
CA TYR A 141 -3.42 -4.91 -3.82
C TYR A 141 -1.98 -4.62 -3.41
N ILE A 142 -1.37 -3.77 -4.21
CA ILE A 142 -0.05 -3.20 -3.99
C ILE A 142 -0.16 -1.68 -4.01
N VAL A 143 0.45 -1.06 -3.01
CA VAL A 143 0.44 0.39 -2.84
C VAL A 143 1.81 0.93 -3.25
N ILE A 144 1.89 1.58 -4.41
CA ILE A 144 3.12 2.16 -4.95
C ILE A 144 3.25 3.63 -4.54
N ARG A 145 4.45 4.19 -4.73
CA ARG A 145 4.75 5.60 -4.46
C ARG A 145 4.78 6.34 -5.79
N PRO A 146 3.81 7.22 -6.10
CA PRO A 146 3.80 7.95 -7.36
C PRO A 146 5.06 8.78 -7.59
N VAL A 147 5.72 9.28 -6.52
CA VAL A 147 6.99 10.02 -6.64
C VAL A 147 8.12 9.22 -7.31
N LEU A 148 8.03 7.89 -7.35
CA LEU A 148 9.02 7.04 -8.02
C LEU A 148 8.83 6.98 -9.54
N ILE A 149 7.70 7.45 -10.05
CA ILE A 149 7.37 7.55 -11.47
C ILE A 149 7.72 8.96 -11.95
N GLN A 150 8.29 9.08 -13.16
CA GLN A 150 8.55 10.40 -13.75
C GLN A 150 7.24 11.20 -13.87
N ASN A 151 7.23 12.42 -13.33
CA ASN A 151 6.04 13.29 -13.23
C ASN A 151 4.86 12.63 -12.48
N GLY A 152 5.12 11.59 -11.67
CA GLY A 152 4.07 10.83 -11.02
C GLY A 152 3.23 11.66 -10.06
N LEU A 153 3.80 12.65 -9.38
CA LEU A 153 3.03 13.53 -8.50
C LEU A 153 2.08 14.49 -9.25
N GLU A 154 2.29 14.71 -10.54
CA GLU A 154 1.41 15.54 -11.38
C GLU A 154 0.28 14.71 -12.01
N ILE A 155 0.58 13.48 -12.44
CA ILE A 155 -0.41 12.63 -13.14
C ILE A 155 -1.25 11.78 -12.17
N TYR A 156 -0.77 11.58 -10.93
CA TYR A 156 -1.48 10.89 -9.87
C TYR A 156 -1.95 11.89 -8.82
N GLU A 157 -3.03 12.62 -9.13
CA GLU A 157 -3.65 13.57 -8.20
C GLU A 157 -4.39 12.84 -7.06
N PRO A 158 -4.04 13.07 -5.79
CA PRO A 158 -4.77 12.48 -4.67
C PRO A 158 -6.19 13.01 -4.58
N ARG A 159 -7.18 12.11 -4.50
CA ARG A 159 -8.60 12.46 -4.31
C ARG A 159 -9.11 12.22 -2.90
N LEU A 160 -8.25 11.67 -2.04
CA LEU A 160 -8.58 11.27 -0.68
C LEU A 160 -7.43 11.65 0.27
N GLU A 161 -7.77 12.12 1.46
CA GLU A 161 -6.86 12.26 2.60
C GLU A 161 -7.28 11.32 3.71
N CYS A 162 -6.40 10.40 4.11
CA CYS A 162 -6.66 9.42 5.15
C CYS A 162 -5.92 9.80 6.44
N PHE A 163 -6.60 9.65 7.58
CA PHE A 163 -6.14 10.06 8.90
C PHE A 163 -5.90 11.58 9.00
N ALA A 164 -6.75 12.38 8.36
CA ALA A 164 -6.60 13.83 8.22
C ALA A 164 -6.43 14.59 9.54
N LYS A 165 -7.00 14.09 10.66
CA LYS A 165 -6.76 14.63 12.03
C LYS A 165 -5.28 14.67 12.47
N ARG A 166 -4.39 13.94 11.79
CA ARG A 166 -2.94 13.94 12.05
C ARG A 166 -2.17 14.89 11.14
N ARG A 167 -2.83 15.51 10.15
CA ARG A 167 -2.25 16.58 9.34
C ARG A 167 -1.80 17.71 10.27
N PRO A 168 -0.54 18.17 10.20
CA PRO A 168 -0.11 19.33 10.97
C PRO A 168 -1.00 20.52 10.67
N SER A 169 -1.42 21.28 11.68
CA SER A 169 -2.37 22.38 11.53
C SER A 169 -1.90 23.48 10.58
N TYR A 170 -0.58 23.63 10.40
CA TYR A 170 0.04 24.59 9.48
C TYR A 170 0.17 24.05 8.04
N PHE A 171 -0.10 22.76 7.80
CA PHE A 171 0.05 22.13 6.49
C PHE A 171 -1.30 22.04 5.79
N ALA A 172 -1.44 22.68 4.63
CA ALA A 172 -2.66 22.62 3.84
C ALA A 172 -2.92 21.21 3.29
N GLY A 173 -4.19 20.83 3.17
CA GLY A 173 -4.60 19.57 2.55
C GLY A 173 -4.45 19.62 1.03
N CYS A 174 -4.48 18.44 0.41
CA CYS A 174 -4.50 18.31 -1.05
C CYS A 174 -5.78 18.92 -1.62
N GLN A 175 -5.64 19.72 -2.68
CA GLN A 175 -6.78 20.36 -3.33
C GLN A 175 -7.78 19.30 -3.80
N SER A 176 -9.07 19.56 -3.61
CA SER A 176 -10.19 18.69 -4.03
C SER A 176 -10.24 17.29 -3.40
N ALA A 177 -9.32 16.95 -2.49
CA ALA A 177 -9.32 15.67 -1.81
C ALA A 177 -10.37 15.62 -0.69
N LYS A 178 -11.11 14.51 -0.59
CA LYS A 178 -12.04 14.26 0.51
C LYS A 178 -11.27 13.80 1.74
N GLU A 179 -11.53 14.41 2.88
CA GLU A 179 -10.86 14.07 4.14
C GLU A 179 -11.60 12.96 4.91
N TYR A 180 -10.82 12.02 5.45
CA TYR A 180 -11.30 10.91 6.27
C TYR A 180 -10.43 10.76 7.52
N ASP A 181 -11.08 10.50 8.66
CA ASP A 181 -10.40 10.22 9.93
C ASP A 181 -9.75 8.83 9.96
N ILE A 182 -10.23 7.92 9.11
CA ILE A 182 -9.76 6.54 8.96
C ILE A 182 -9.65 6.21 7.46
N MET A 183 -8.94 5.13 7.10
CA MET A 183 -8.97 4.65 5.72
C MET A 183 -10.42 4.28 5.33
N PRO A 184 -10.99 4.86 4.26
CA PRO A 184 -12.29 4.45 3.78
C PRO A 184 -12.22 3.00 3.28
N THR A 185 -13.18 2.16 3.67
CA THR A 185 -13.23 0.74 3.27
C THR A 185 -14.00 0.51 1.97
N ASN A 186 -14.61 1.56 1.41
CA ASN A 186 -15.55 1.49 0.30
C ASN A 186 -15.24 2.56 -0.76
N SER A 187 -14.16 2.41 -1.52
CA SER A 187 -14.08 3.01 -2.86
C SER A 187 -14.72 2.03 -3.86
N GLY A 188 -16.06 1.96 -3.83
CA GLY A 188 -16.88 1.30 -4.88
C GLY A 188 -17.12 -0.22 -4.74
N SER A 189 -18.06 -0.63 -3.89
CA SER A 189 -18.96 -1.79 -4.11
C SER A 189 -19.87 -2.02 -2.90
N SER A 190 -21.12 -2.40 -3.22
CA SER A 190 -22.32 -2.52 -2.39
C SER A 190 -22.15 -3.13 -0.99
N GLU A 191 -22.97 -2.64 -0.06
CA GLU A 191 -23.11 -3.06 1.32
C GLU A 191 -23.47 -4.55 1.47
N THR A 192 -22.70 -5.27 2.29
CA THR A 192 -23.14 -6.52 2.91
C THR A 192 -22.82 -6.49 4.41
N THR A 193 -23.75 -7.06 5.17
CA THR A 193 -23.95 -6.94 6.63
C THR A 193 -22.77 -7.39 7.50
N GLU A 194 -21.78 -8.11 6.96
CA GLU A 194 -20.54 -8.46 7.68
C GLU A 194 -19.64 -7.24 7.99
N ARG A 195 -19.89 -6.08 7.36
CA ARG A 195 -19.11 -4.84 7.56
C ARG A 195 -19.43 -4.07 8.86
N ILE A 196 -20.59 -4.28 9.48
CA ILE A 196 -21.03 -3.50 10.65
C ILE A 196 -20.25 -3.91 11.92
N ASP A 197 -19.92 -5.20 12.07
CA ASP A 197 -19.18 -5.71 13.23
C ASP A 197 -17.74 -5.18 13.28
N ILE A 198 -17.12 -4.98 12.11
CA ILE A 198 -15.75 -4.48 11.98
C ILE A 198 -15.67 -3.02 12.45
N LEU A 199 -16.62 -2.18 12.06
CA LEU A 199 -16.64 -0.75 12.44
C LEU A 199 -16.88 -0.57 13.96
N GLN A 200 -17.71 -1.42 14.56
CA GLN A 200 -17.89 -1.42 16.02
C GLN A 200 -16.62 -1.86 16.75
N GLU A 201 -15.86 -2.83 16.23
CA GLU A 201 -14.61 -3.24 16.84
C GLU A 201 -13.51 -2.15 16.75
N TYR A 202 -13.47 -1.38 15.65
CA TYR A 202 -12.59 -0.20 15.51
C TYR A 202 -12.91 0.90 16.54
N ALA A 203 -14.19 1.25 16.72
CA ALA A 203 -14.61 2.25 17.71
C ALA A 203 -14.34 1.79 19.15
N ASN A 204 -14.60 0.53 19.45
CA ASN A 204 -14.44 -0.03 20.80
C ASN A 204 -12.97 -0.16 21.22
N ARG A 205 -12.04 -0.42 20.29
CA ARG A 205 -10.60 -0.46 20.58
C ARG A 205 -9.98 0.94 20.74
N PHE A 206 -10.49 1.95 20.02
CA PHE A 206 -10.08 3.35 20.17
C PHE A 206 -10.33 3.87 21.59
N HIS A 207 -11.51 3.56 22.17
CA HIS A 207 -11.86 3.99 23.52
C HIS A 207 -11.07 3.29 24.64
N ARG A 208 -10.63 2.03 24.46
CA ARG A 208 -9.82 1.33 25.47
C ARG A 208 -8.41 1.90 25.58
N ARG A 209 -7.82 2.34 24.47
CA ARG A 209 -6.44 2.89 24.45
C ARG A 209 -6.34 4.28 25.06
N LEU A 210 -7.41 5.09 25.01
CA LEU A 210 -7.48 6.37 25.72
C LEU A 210 -7.59 6.20 27.25
N ARG A 211 -8.06 5.05 27.74
CA ARG A 211 -8.20 4.77 29.19
C ARG A 211 -6.98 4.07 29.80
N SER A 212 -6.04 3.58 28.98
CA SER A 212 -4.88 2.82 29.45
C SER A 212 -3.56 3.62 29.50
N VAL A 213 -3.59 4.92 29.17
CA VAL A 213 -2.43 5.81 29.31
C VAL A 213 -2.58 6.59 30.62
N PRO A 214 -1.81 6.29 31.67
CA PRO A 214 -1.83 7.10 32.88
C PRO A 214 -1.23 8.49 32.62
N PRO A 215 -1.69 9.56 33.30
CA PRO A 215 -1.36 10.95 32.96
C PRO A 215 0.08 11.41 33.22
N SER A 216 1.05 10.53 33.46
CA SER A 216 2.33 10.88 34.09
C SER A 216 3.60 10.66 33.26
N ARG A 217 3.52 10.53 31.93
CA ARG A 217 4.74 10.50 31.07
C ARG A 217 4.68 11.49 29.90
N ILE A 218 4.29 12.73 30.20
CA ILE A 218 4.73 13.89 29.43
C ILE A 218 5.71 14.60 30.35
N LEU A 219 7.01 14.34 30.17
CA LEU A 219 8.14 15.24 30.45
C LEU A 219 9.45 14.47 30.18
N ASN A 220 10.30 15.10 29.36
CA ASN A 220 11.67 14.75 28.98
C ASN A 220 11.87 13.48 28.16
N GLU A 221 12.15 13.67 26.87
CA GLU A 221 13.44 13.26 26.28
C GLU A 221 13.67 14.08 25.00
N TYR A 222 14.88 14.62 24.89
CA TYR A 222 15.41 15.41 23.78
C TYR A 222 15.57 14.57 22.51
#